data_AF-A0A4Y7U3R4-F1
#
_entry.id   AF-A0A4Y7U3R4-F1
#
_cell.length_a   1.000
_cell.length_b   1.000
_cell.length_c   1.000
_cell.angle_alpha   90.00
_cell.angle_beta   90.00
_cell.angle_gamma   90.00
#
_symmetry.space_group_name_H-M   'P 1'
#
loop_
_entity.id
_entity.type
_entity.pdbx_description
1 polymer ?
#
loop_
_entity_poly.entity_id
_entity_poly.type
_entity_poly.pdbx_seq_one_letter_code
_entity_poly.pdbx_strand_id
1 'polypeptide(L)'
;LTILFTNIAISQTHQIIKHNGEQLDVNFIKLENDLVYYTFDGSAEEHKISKYAVSKVTSKQSNQTQKISDKVIVDSKSDYKFVTVLSQDKTIGLKQAANFSGVSTKTKGEPPMANQNHTAMRIKTES
;
A
#
# COMPACT_ATOMS: atom_id res chain seq x y z
N LEU A 1 -26.76 -41.63 -10.67
CA LEU A 1 -26.75 -40.55 -9.66
C LEU A 1 -25.84 -39.46 -10.20
N THR A 2 -26.41 -38.39 -10.73
CA THR A 2 -25.65 -37.30 -11.37
C THR A 2 -25.40 -36.23 -10.32
N ILE A 3 -24.14 -36.05 -9.90
CA ILE A 3 -23.76 -35.01 -8.95
C ILE A 3 -23.59 -33.71 -9.75
N LEU A 4 -24.51 -32.78 -9.56
CA LEU A 4 -24.44 -31.44 -10.16
C LEU A 4 -23.48 -30.59 -9.32
N PHE A 5 -22.28 -30.31 -9.84
CA PHE A 5 -21.38 -29.33 -9.23
C PHE A 5 -21.91 -27.93 -9.55
N THR A 6 -22.61 -27.32 -8.61
CA THR A 6 -23.00 -25.91 -8.69
C THR A 6 -21.74 -25.05 -8.55
N ASN A 7 -21.28 -24.47 -9.65
CA ASN A 7 -20.27 -23.42 -9.64
C ASN A 7 -20.90 -22.18 -9.00
N ILE A 8 -20.59 -21.91 -7.74
CA ILE A 8 -20.98 -20.68 -7.08
C ILE A 8 -20.08 -19.58 -7.67
N ALA A 9 -20.62 -18.78 -8.58
CA ALA A 9 -19.90 -17.61 -9.08
C ALA A 9 -19.73 -16.61 -7.93
N ILE A 10 -18.52 -16.51 -7.38
CA ILE A 10 -18.18 -15.54 -6.34
C ILE A 10 -17.90 -14.21 -7.03
N SER A 11 -18.96 -13.49 -7.41
CA SER A 11 -18.82 -12.18 -8.05
C SER A 11 -17.95 -11.24 -7.21
N GLN A 12 -17.06 -10.49 -7.89
CA GLN A 12 -16.25 -9.43 -7.30
C GLN A 12 -17.11 -8.48 -6.46
N THR A 13 -16.75 -8.32 -5.20
CA THR A 13 -17.51 -7.53 -4.22
C THR A 13 -17.08 -6.06 -4.17
N HIS A 14 -15.82 -5.78 -4.48
CA HIS A 14 -15.21 -4.46 -4.32
C HIS A 14 -14.37 -4.07 -5.54
N GLN A 15 -14.09 -2.77 -5.63
CA GLN A 15 -13.18 -2.18 -6.58
C GLN A 15 -12.13 -1.36 -5.80
N ILE A 16 -10.87 -1.72 -5.94
CA ILE A 16 -9.73 -0.97 -5.42
C ILE A 16 -9.30 0.03 -6.48
N ILE A 17 -9.24 1.31 -6.12
CA ILE A 17 -8.77 2.39 -6.99
C ILE A 17 -7.41 2.85 -6.46
N LYS A 18 -6.37 2.69 -7.29
CA LYS A 18 -5.00 3.07 -6.97
C LYS A 18 -4.72 4.54 -7.27
N HIS A 19 -3.67 5.09 -6.67
CA HIS A 19 -3.26 6.49 -6.90
C HIS A 19 -2.74 6.79 -8.32
N ASN A 20 -2.44 5.74 -9.10
CA ASN A 20 -2.11 5.83 -10.51
C ASN A 20 -3.34 5.85 -11.43
N GLY A 21 -4.57 5.76 -10.88
CA GLY A 21 -5.82 5.71 -11.64
C GLY A 21 -6.26 4.30 -12.07
N GLU A 22 -5.43 3.28 -11.80
CA GLU A 22 -5.79 1.89 -12.10
C GLU A 22 -6.88 1.40 -11.14
N GLN A 23 -7.87 0.71 -11.71
CA GLN A 23 -9.00 0.14 -10.99
C GLN A 23 -8.87 -1.37 -11.03
N LEU A 24 -8.98 -1.98 -9.86
CA LEU A 24 -8.82 -3.42 -9.68
C LEU A 24 -10.08 -3.97 -9.04
N ASP A 25 -10.78 -4.84 -9.75
CA ASP A 25 -12.00 -5.44 -9.24
C ASP A 25 -11.68 -6.75 -8.51
N VAL A 26 -11.94 -6.77 -7.20
CA VAL A 26 -11.45 -7.79 -6.26
C VAL A 26 -12.42 -8.00 -5.11
N ASN A 27 -12.15 -9.02 -4.32
CA ASN A 27 -12.79 -9.21 -3.03
C ASN A 27 -11.90 -8.65 -1.93
N PHE A 28 -12.27 -7.49 -1.40
CA PHE A 28 -11.56 -6.89 -0.25
C PHE A 28 -11.77 -7.75 0.99
N ILE A 29 -10.67 -8.12 1.66
CA ILE A 29 -10.70 -8.95 2.87
C ILE A 29 -10.54 -8.06 4.10
N LYS A 30 -9.41 -7.36 4.21
CA LYS A 30 -9.05 -6.54 5.38
C LYS A 30 -7.94 -5.54 5.08
N LEU A 31 -7.83 -4.55 5.97
CA LEU A 31 -6.69 -3.63 6.04
C LEU A 31 -5.92 -3.91 7.34
N GLU A 32 -4.66 -4.33 7.24
CA GLU A 32 -3.83 -4.67 8.41
C GLU A 32 -2.35 -4.35 8.12
N ASN A 33 -1.61 -3.84 9.11
CA ASN A 33 -0.17 -3.54 9.00
C ASN A 33 0.22 -2.66 7.79
N ASP A 34 -0.60 -1.66 7.46
CA ASP A 34 -0.45 -0.80 6.27
C ASP A 34 -0.51 -1.57 4.93
N LEU A 35 -1.13 -2.75 4.92
CA LEU A 35 -1.37 -3.56 3.74
C LEU A 35 -2.88 -3.79 3.58
N VAL A 36 -3.34 -3.70 2.34
CA VAL A 36 -4.69 -4.08 1.91
C VAL A 36 -4.63 -5.51 1.41
N TYR A 37 -5.40 -6.39 2.02
CA TYR A 37 -5.53 -7.80 1.65
C TYR A 37 -6.80 -7.99 0.81
N TYR A 38 -6.65 -8.68 -0.31
CA TYR A 38 -7.73 -8.92 -1.26
C TYR A 38 -7.52 -10.23 -2.02
N THR A 39 -8.59 -10.79 -2.59
CA THR A 39 -8.50 -11.92 -3.54
C THR A 39 -9.06 -11.53 -4.90
N PHE A 40 -8.61 -12.22 -5.94
CA PHE A 40 -9.22 -12.11 -7.27
C PHE A 40 -10.48 -12.96 -7.38
N ASP A 41 -11.33 -12.63 -8.35
CA ASP A 41 -12.51 -13.42 -8.66
C ASP A 41 -12.12 -14.87 -9.01
N GLY A 42 -12.83 -15.83 -8.44
CA GLY A 42 -12.56 -17.26 -8.62
C GLY A 42 -11.23 -17.76 -8.04
N SER A 43 -10.44 -16.91 -7.37
CA SER A 43 -9.20 -17.31 -6.70
C SER A 43 -9.34 -17.28 -5.18
N ALA A 44 -8.85 -18.35 -4.53
CA ALA A 44 -8.68 -18.42 -3.08
C ALA A 44 -7.33 -17.84 -2.62
N GLU A 45 -6.50 -17.35 -3.55
CA GLU A 45 -5.20 -16.77 -3.23
C GLU A 45 -5.34 -15.37 -2.64
N GLU A 46 -4.75 -15.17 -1.45
CA GLU A 46 -4.69 -13.87 -0.80
C GLU A 46 -3.53 -13.04 -1.36
N HIS A 47 -3.88 -11.92 -1.99
CA HIS A 47 -2.94 -10.90 -2.43
C HIS A 47 -2.92 -9.74 -1.45
N LYS A 48 -1.78 -9.06 -1.42
CA LYS A 48 -1.56 -7.87 -0.61
C LYS A 48 -1.02 -6.74 -1.45
N ILE A 49 -1.44 -5.52 -1.13
CA ILE A 49 -0.92 -4.29 -1.71
C ILE A 49 -0.71 -3.25 -0.62
N SER A 50 0.29 -2.38 -0.78
CA SER A 50 0.53 -1.29 0.14
C SER A 50 -0.69 -0.37 0.26
N LYS A 51 -1.06 -0.03 1.50
CA LYS A 51 -2.09 0.99 1.80
C LYS A 51 -1.81 2.29 1.07
N TYR A 52 -0.54 2.67 0.98
CA TYR A 52 -0.08 3.90 0.33
C TYR A 52 -0.16 3.87 -1.20
N ALA A 53 -0.39 2.70 -1.82
CA ALA A 53 -0.64 2.58 -3.25
C ALA A 53 -2.14 2.77 -3.58
N VAL A 54 -3.01 2.62 -2.58
CA VAL A 54 -4.48 2.59 -2.74
C VAL A 54 -5.09 3.92 -2.31
N SER A 55 -5.86 4.53 -3.20
CA SER A 55 -6.61 5.76 -2.92
C SER A 55 -7.89 5.45 -2.14
N LYS A 56 -8.72 4.58 -2.69
CA LYS A 56 -10.03 4.23 -2.14
C LYS A 56 -10.45 2.82 -2.54
N VAL A 57 -11.36 2.25 -1.77
CA VAL A 57 -12.05 1.00 -2.08
C VAL A 57 -13.54 1.30 -2.18
N THR A 58 -14.16 0.89 -3.27
CA THR A 58 -15.59 1.07 -3.51
C THR A 58 -16.29 -0.28 -3.52
N SER A 59 -17.33 -0.45 -2.71
CA SER A 59 -18.18 -1.64 -2.74
C SER A 59 -19.08 -1.60 -3.96
N LYS A 60 -19.04 -2.65 -4.79
CA LYS A 60 -19.88 -2.74 -6.01
C LYS A 60 -21.36 -2.94 -5.68
N GLN A 61 -21.67 -3.50 -4.51
CA GLN A 61 -23.05 -3.79 -4.11
C GLN A 61 -23.77 -2.55 -3.55
N SER A 62 -23.09 -1.77 -2.70
CA SER A 62 -23.69 -0.62 -2.01
C SER A 62 -23.28 0.73 -2.58
N ASN A 63 -22.36 0.75 -3.55
CA ASN A 63 -21.68 1.95 -4.06
C ASN A 63 -20.99 2.79 -2.97
N GLN A 64 -20.79 2.23 -1.77
CA GLN A 64 -20.09 2.92 -0.69
C GLN A 64 -18.60 2.95 -0.99
N THR A 65 -18.00 4.13 -0.82
CA THR A 65 -16.59 4.36 -1.06
C THR A 65 -15.87 4.64 0.26
N GLN A 66 -14.88 3.82 0.59
CA GLN A 66 -14.00 3.99 1.72
C GLN A 66 -12.66 4.58 1.25
N LYS A 67 -12.29 5.73 1.78
CA LYS A 67 -10.97 6.34 1.56
C LYS A 67 -9.91 5.58 2.35
N ILE A 68 -8.81 5.19 1.70
CA ILE A 68 -7.73 4.40 2.31
C ILE A 68 -6.50 5.26 2.62
N SER A 69 -6.02 6.03 1.64
CA SER A 69 -4.88 6.91 1.82
C SER A 69 -4.92 8.11 0.88
N ASP A 70 -4.14 9.13 1.23
CA ASP A 70 -3.95 10.34 0.43
C ASP A 70 -2.71 10.22 -0.46
N LYS A 71 -2.79 10.82 -1.65
CA LYS A 71 -1.64 10.91 -2.55
C LYS A 71 -0.69 11.99 -2.05
N VAL A 72 0.58 11.64 -1.87
CA VAL A 72 1.63 12.61 -1.57
C VAL A 72 2.21 13.11 -2.89
N ILE A 73 2.17 14.44 -3.09
CA ILE A 73 2.84 15.14 -4.19
C ILE A 73 3.94 15.98 -3.54
N VAL A 74 5.16 15.89 -4.08
CA VAL A 74 6.33 16.61 -3.57
C VAL A 74 6.74 17.62 -4.63
N ASP A 75 6.37 18.88 -4.41
CA ASP A 75 6.72 19.99 -5.32
C ASP A 75 7.85 20.85 -4.74
N SER A 76 8.02 20.85 -3.42
CA SER A 76 8.97 21.69 -2.70
C SER A 76 9.66 20.94 -1.54
N LYS A 77 10.77 21.51 -1.05
CA LYS A 77 11.50 20.95 0.11
C LYS A 77 10.63 20.82 1.37
N SER A 78 9.63 21.67 1.55
CA SER A 78 8.72 21.57 2.70
C SER A 78 7.78 20.37 2.64
N ASP A 79 7.58 19.77 1.47
CA ASP A 79 6.61 18.67 1.28
C ASP A 79 7.19 17.32 1.70
N TYR A 80 8.51 17.23 1.88
CA TYR A 80 9.19 16.03 2.41
C TYR A 80 8.77 15.69 3.85
N LYS A 81 8.08 16.60 4.55
CA LYS A 81 7.43 16.30 5.83
C LYS A 81 6.28 15.30 5.69
N PHE A 82 5.64 15.22 4.53
CA PHE A 82 4.54 14.30 4.23
C PHE A 82 5.00 12.95 3.68
N VAL A 83 6.27 12.84 3.26
CA VAL A 83 6.86 11.59 2.79
C VAL A 83 7.03 10.64 3.98
N THR A 84 6.62 9.39 3.85
CA THR A 84 6.81 8.36 4.89
C THR A 84 7.85 7.36 4.42
N VAL A 85 8.78 7.01 5.29
CA VAL A 85 9.74 5.92 5.03
C VAL A 85 9.06 4.60 5.36
N LEU A 86 9.03 3.70 4.38
CA LEU A 86 8.40 2.39 4.48
C LEU A 86 9.45 1.30 4.47
N SER A 87 9.18 0.24 5.24
CA SER A 87 9.92 -1.02 5.14
C SER A 87 9.65 -1.71 3.80
N GLN A 88 10.61 -2.50 3.32
CA GLN A 88 10.54 -3.14 1.99
C GLN A 88 9.34 -4.09 1.82
N ASP A 89 8.88 -4.72 2.88
CA ASP A 89 7.67 -5.56 2.89
C ASP A 89 6.38 -4.77 2.64
N LYS A 90 6.40 -3.46 2.87
CA LYS A 90 5.27 -2.53 2.71
C LYS A 90 5.31 -1.74 1.40
N THR A 91 6.26 -2.02 0.50
CA THR A 91 6.37 -1.34 -0.79
C THR A 91 5.61 -2.04 -1.92
N ILE A 92 4.88 -3.11 -1.62
CA ILE A 92 4.17 -3.93 -2.61
C ILE A 92 3.15 -3.08 -3.38
N GLY A 93 3.26 -3.06 -4.71
CA GLY A 93 2.41 -2.27 -5.59
C GLY A 93 2.79 -0.79 -5.72
N LEU A 94 3.86 -0.34 -5.05
CA LEU A 94 4.48 0.96 -5.31
C LEU A 94 5.50 0.81 -6.44
N LYS A 95 5.58 1.81 -7.31
CA LYS A 95 6.63 1.90 -8.33
C LYS A 95 7.90 2.44 -7.69
N GLN A 96 9.00 1.73 -7.84
CA GLN A 96 10.31 2.22 -7.44
C GLN A 96 10.73 3.38 -8.36
N ALA A 97 11.04 4.54 -7.78
CA ALA A 97 11.51 5.71 -8.51
C ALA A 97 13.04 5.76 -8.62
N ALA A 98 13.75 5.47 -7.53
CA ALA A 98 15.20 5.51 -7.46
C ALA A 98 15.74 4.49 -6.43
N ASN A 99 17.05 4.24 -6.48
CA ASN A 99 17.80 3.51 -5.47
C ASN A 99 18.69 4.50 -4.74
N PHE A 100 18.57 4.59 -3.42
CA PHE A 100 19.45 5.40 -2.58
C PHE A 100 20.33 4.47 -1.75
N SER A 101 21.63 4.70 -1.79
CA SER A 101 22.62 4.00 -0.97
C SER A 101 23.34 5.04 -0.13
N GLY A 102 23.37 4.86 1.19
CA GLY A 102 24.01 5.78 2.13
C GLY A 102 24.37 5.07 3.42
N VAL A 103 25.45 5.50 4.07
CA VAL A 103 25.92 4.89 5.32
C VAL A 103 25.12 5.47 6.49
N SER A 104 24.38 4.62 7.21
CA SER A 104 23.76 4.99 8.50
C SER A 104 24.86 5.22 9.54
N THR A 105 25.32 6.45 9.68
CA THR A 105 26.29 6.83 10.71
C THR A 105 25.61 6.92 12.07
N LYS A 106 25.76 5.89 12.90
CA LYS A 106 25.33 5.92 14.30
C LYS A 106 26.26 6.82 15.10
N THR A 107 25.73 7.88 15.71
CA THR A 107 26.49 8.68 16.68
C THR A 107 26.58 7.90 17.99
N LYS A 108 27.77 7.84 18.61
CA LYS A 108 27.97 7.13 19.88
C LYS A 108 27.08 7.74 20.98
N GLY A 109 26.25 6.91 21.61
CA GLY A 109 25.32 7.33 22.68
C GLY A 109 23.91 7.70 22.21
N GLU A 110 23.62 7.64 20.92
CA GLU A 110 22.30 7.97 20.38
C GLU A 110 21.30 6.80 20.54
N PRO A 111 20.07 7.04 21.04
CA PRO A 111 19.08 5.98 21.18
C PRO A 111 18.62 5.48 19.80
N PRO A 112 18.25 4.19 19.66
CA PRO A 112 17.92 3.58 18.37
C PRO A 112 16.87 4.34 17.55
N MET A 113 15.83 4.87 18.21
CA MET A 113 14.76 5.63 17.54
C MET A 113 15.23 6.97 16.97
N ALA A 114 16.13 7.68 17.68
CA ALA A 114 16.66 8.96 17.19
C ALA A 114 17.50 8.74 15.93
N ASN A 115 18.35 7.71 15.94
CA ASN A 115 19.15 7.34 14.78
C ASN A 115 18.27 6.94 13.57
N GLN A 116 17.15 6.22 13.80
CA GLN A 116 16.19 5.89 12.74
C GLN A 116 15.55 7.16 12.14
N ASN A 117 15.12 8.10 12.97
CA ASN A 117 14.52 9.36 12.53
C ASN A 117 15.52 10.22 11.74
N HIS A 118 16.76 10.35 12.22
CA HIS A 118 17.81 11.08 11.52
C HIS A 118 18.16 10.41 10.19
N THR A 119 18.26 9.08 10.15
CA THR A 119 18.50 8.34 8.90
C THR A 119 17.35 8.56 7.91
N ALA A 120 16.10 8.52 8.36
CA ALA A 120 14.93 8.80 7.53
C ALA A 120 14.95 10.23 6.97
N MET A 121 15.32 11.24 7.77
CA MET A 121 15.47 12.63 7.28
C MET A 121 16.60 12.80 6.26
N ARG A 122 17.71 12.08 6.40
CA ARG A 122 18.80 12.09 5.43
C ARG A 122 18.37 11.49 4.11
N ILE A 123 17.72 10.32 4.13
CA ILE A 123 17.19 9.67 2.92
C ILE A 123 16.23 10.62 2.19
N LYS A 124 15.36 11.32 2.93
CA LYS A 124 14.44 12.30 2.36
C LYS A 124 15.15 13.48 1.69
N THR A 125 16.20 14.01 2.31
CA THR A 125 16.93 15.18 1.77
C THR A 125 17.70 14.86 0.48
N GLU A 126 18.14 13.61 0.32
CA GLU A 126 18.89 13.14 -0.85
C GLU A 126 17.99 12.69 -2.03
N SER A 127 16.67 12.63 -1.83
CA SER A 127 15.68 12.19 -2.84
C SER A 127 15.16 13.36 -3.67
#